data_AF-A0A9P6RQF3-F1
#
_entry.id   AF-A0A9P6RQF3-F1
#
_cell.length_a   1.000
_cell.length_b   1.000
_cell.length_c   1.000
_cell.angle_alpha   90.00
_cell.angle_beta   90.00
_cell.angle_gamma   90.00
#
_symmetry.space_group_name_H-M   'P 1'
#
loop_
_entity.id
_entity.type
_entity.pdbx_description
1 polymer ?
#
loop_
_entity_poly.entity_id
_entity_poly.type
_entity_poly.pdbx_seq_one_letter_code
_entity_poly.pdbx_strand_id
1 'polypeptide(L)'
;MHAVQTQITRETSMWGIEIADISMTHLDFPTELNDAIYKQMGAERTEAAHQLRSAGMVEAAEKRSYADRQREMILAQGYKRAQMVKGNGDAQAIAIYASAFGRDPQFYRFYKSLDAYRQTFREREVIVLDPTSDFFRFMHNSAGVPSSKR
;
A
#
# COMPACT_ATOMS: atom_id res chain seq x y z
N MET A 1 2.09 -16.05 56.75
CA MET A 1 1.00 -15.99 57.75
C MET A 1 0.80 -17.29 58.50
N HIS A 2 0.74 -18.47 57.86
CA HIS A 2 0.62 -19.75 58.57
C HIS A 2 1.73 -20.02 59.59
N ALA A 3 2.99 -19.69 59.29
CA ALA A 3 4.11 -19.93 60.20
C ALA A 3 3.96 -19.20 61.56
N VAL A 4 3.40 -17.99 61.57
CA VAL A 4 3.22 -17.19 62.80
C VAL A 4 2.03 -17.73 63.61
N GLN A 5 0.94 -18.11 62.94
CA GLN A 5 -0.22 -18.70 63.58
C GLN A 5 0.14 -20.00 64.32
N THR A 6 0.89 -20.90 63.68
CA THR A 6 1.29 -22.17 64.30
C THR A 6 2.20 -21.99 65.51
N GLN A 7 3.02 -20.92 65.53
CA GLN A 7 3.91 -20.59 66.64
C GLN A 7 3.09 -20.18 67.87
N ILE A 8 2.19 -19.20 67.70
CA ILE A 8 1.41 -18.64 68.80
C ILE A 8 0.40 -19.67 69.33
N THR A 9 -0.28 -20.43 68.46
CA THR A 9 -1.22 -21.49 68.87
C THR A 9 -0.55 -22.55 69.74
N ARG A 10 0.72 -22.88 69.48
CA ARG A 10 1.46 -23.87 70.27
C ARG A 10 1.72 -23.38 71.70
N GLU A 11 2.04 -22.10 71.85
CA GLU A 11 2.27 -21.44 73.15
C GLU A 11 0.97 -21.23 73.94
N THR A 12 -0.14 -20.90 73.27
CA THR A 12 -1.44 -20.65 73.93
C THR A 12 -2.24 -21.93 74.22
N SER A 13 -1.96 -23.05 73.54
CA SER A 13 -2.63 -24.33 73.83
C SER A 13 -2.38 -24.83 75.26
N MET A 14 -1.25 -24.45 75.85
CA MET A 14 -0.91 -24.74 77.25
C MET A 14 -1.85 -24.05 78.25
N TRP A 15 -2.54 -23.00 77.83
CA TRP A 15 -3.48 -22.22 78.63
C TRP A 15 -4.95 -22.44 78.22
N GLY A 16 -5.22 -23.37 77.28
CA GLY A 16 -6.58 -23.68 76.83
C GLY A 16 -7.24 -22.58 75.99
N ILE A 17 -6.44 -21.68 75.40
CA ILE A 17 -6.92 -20.54 74.60
C ILE A 17 -6.85 -20.92 73.11
N GLU A 18 -7.97 -20.77 72.40
CA GLU A 18 -8.07 -20.99 70.95
C GLU A 18 -8.06 -19.65 70.21
N ILE A 19 -7.14 -19.48 69.27
CA ILE A 19 -6.99 -18.24 68.48
C ILE A 19 -7.84 -18.33 67.22
N ALA A 20 -8.84 -17.46 67.12
CA ALA A 20 -9.78 -17.44 65.99
C ALA A 20 -9.23 -16.77 64.72
N ASP A 21 -8.50 -15.66 64.83
CA ASP A 21 -7.89 -14.96 63.69
C ASP A 21 -6.71 -14.08 64.13
N ILE A 22 -5.74 -13.90 63.23
CA ILE A 22 -4.59 -13.01 63.41
C ILE A 22 -4.57 -12.03 62.23
N SER A 23 -4.93 -10.78 62.52
CA SER A 23 -4.81 -9.68 61.57
C SER A 23 -3.67 -8.76 61.96
N MET A 24 -2.93 -8.26 60.96
CA MET A 24 -1.84 -7.33 61.18
C MET A 24 -2.37 -5.91 61.20
N THR A 25 -2.39 -5.28 62.38
CA THR A 25 -2.98 -3.94 62.57
C THR A 25 -2.07 -2.82 62.04
N HIS A 26 -0.75 -2.97 62.20
CA HIS A 26 0.20 -1.94 61.78
C HIS A 26 1.58 -2.52 61.47
N LEU A 27 2.24 -1.98 60.45
CA LEU A 27 3.63 -2.25 60.09
C LEU A 27 4.36 -0.91 60.14
N ASP A 28 5.12 -0.69 61.21
CA ASP A 28 6.00 0.47 61.31
C ASP A 28 7.30 0.17 60.57
N PHE A 29 7.54 0.89 59.49
CA PHE A 29 8.85 0.93 58.85
C PHE A 29 9.69 2.05 59.48
N PRO A 30 10.97 1.80 59.82
CA PRO A 30 11.86 2.84 60.33
C PRO A 30 11.88 4.04 59.37
N THR A 31 11.58 5.24 59.86
CA THR A 31 11.47 6.47 59.04
C THR A 31 12.74 6.78 58.26
N GLU A 32 13.89 6.31 58.74
CA GLU A 32 15.21 6.46 58.11
C GLU A 32 15.36 5.67 56.79
N LEU A 33 14.61 4.56 56.62
CA LEU A 33 14.72 3.70 55.43
C LEU A 33 13.68 4.05 54.35
N ASN A 34 12.63 4.78 54.70
CA ASN A 34 11.51 5.10 53.81
C ASN A 34 11.95 5.92 52.59
N ASP A 35 12.79 6.95 52.78
CA ASP A 35 13.23 7.83 51.68
C ASP A 35 14.05 7.09 50.62
N ALA A 36 14.89 6.13 51.05
CA ALA A 36 15.69 5.32 50.14
C ALA A 36 14.80 4.38 49.31
N ILE A 37 13.82 3.74 49.95
CA ILE A 37 12.86 2.84 49.29
C ILE A 37 11.98 3.64 48.32
N TYR A 38 11.48 4.83 48.69
CA TYR A 38 10.70 5.68 47.79
C TYR A 38 11.49 6.12 46.55
N LYS A 39 12.77 6.49 46.72
CA LYS A 39 13.65 6.82 45.59
C LYS A 39 13.87 5.62 44.67
N GLN A 40 14.11 4.44 45.24
CA GLN A 40 14.28 3.21 44.47
C GLN A 40 12.99 2.87 43.70
N MET A 41 11.83 2.87 44.36
CA MET A 41 10.55 2.61 43.70
C MET A 41 10.24 3.63 42.59
N GLY A 42 10.62 4.90 42.79
CA GLY A 42 10.51 5.94 41.77
C GLY A 42 11.40 5.68 40.55
N ALA A 43 12.64 5.24 40.79
CA ALA A 43 13.57 4.85 39.73
C ALA A 43 13.06 3.63 38.95
N GLU A 44 12.61 2.57 39.64
CA GLU A 44 12.04 1.36 39.04
C GLU A 44 10.79 1.67 38.21
N ARG A 45 9.88 2.51 38.71
CA ARG A 45 8.71 2.95 37.93
C ARG A 45 9.09 3.74 36.68
N THR A 46 10.08 4.61 36.81
CA THR A 46 10.56 5.42 35.69
C THR A 46 11.17 4.52 34.63
N GLU A 47 12.02 3.57 35.03
CA GLU A 47 12.63 2.58 34.16
C GLU A 47 11.57 1.72 33.47
N ALA A 48 10.60 1.17 34.21
CA ALA A 48 9.50 0.40 33.64
C ALA A 48 8.69 1.22 32.62
N ALA A 49 8.41 2.50 32.91
CA ALA A 49 7.74 3.39 31.97
C ALA A 49 8.59 3.69 30.72
N HIS A 50 9.91 3.75 30.84
CA HIS A 50 10.82 3.90 29.70
C HIS A 50 10.84 2.64 28.84
N GLN A 51 10.93 1.45 29.46
CA GLN A 51 10.91 0.18 28.74
C GLN A 51 9.60 -0.01 27.95
N LEU A 52 8.45 0.27 28.59
CA LEU A 52 7.14 0.21 27.92
C LEU A 52 7.03 1.20 26.76
N ARG A 53 7.52 2.43 26.93
CA ARG A 53 7.54 3.43 25.84
C ARG A 53 8.43 2.99 24.69
N SER A 54 9.63 2.50 24.98
CA SER A 54 10.55 1.99 23.96
C SER A 54 9.97 0.81 23.19
N ALA A 55 9.36 -0.15 23.89
CA ALA A 55 8.70 -1.28 23.26
C ALA A 55 7.54 -0.83 22.34
N GLY A 56 6.70 0.09 22.81
CA GLY A 56 5.62 0.67 22.01
C GLY A 56 6.13 1.43 20.78
N MET A 57 7.26 2.13 20.89
CA MET A 57 7.88 2.81 19.75
C MET A 57 8.41 1.83 18.70
N VAL A 58 9.06 0.74 19.13
CA VAL A 58 9.55 -0.30 18.23
C VAL A 58 8.40 -0.97 17.49
N GLU A 59 7.35 -1.39 18.21
CA GLU A 59 6.18 -2.02 17.62
C GLU A 59 5.47 -1.09 16.62
N ALA A 60 5.33 0.19 16.98
CA ALA A 60 4.74 1.19 16.09
C ALA A 60 5.58 1.41 14.82
N ALA A 61 6.91 1.46 14.95
CA ALA A 61 7.81 1.61 13.81
C ALA A 61 7.76 0.39 12.88
N GLU A 62 7.72 -0.82 13.43
CA GLU A 62 7.59 -2.05 12.67
C GLU A 62 6.27 -2.11 11.91
N LYS A 63 5.14 -1.83 12.59
CA LYS A 63 3.81 -1.78 11.98
C LYS A 63 3.72 -0.76 10.85
N ARG A 64 4.27 0.44 11.05
CA ARG A 64 4.33 1.48 10.00
C ARG A 64 5.15 1.03 8.80
N SER A 65 6.36 0.52 9.04
CA SER A 65 7.22 0.02 7.96
C SER A 65 6.57 -1.11 7.17
N TYR A 66 5.90 -2.04 7.87
CA TYR A 66 5.14 -3.11 7.23
C TYR A 66 3.98 -2.55 6.38
N ALA A 67 3.20 -1.62 6.92
CA ALA A 67 2.09 -0.99 6.19
C ALA A 67 2.58 -0.24 4.94
N ASP A 68 3.70 0.49 5.04
CA ASP A 68 4.29 1.20 3.90
C ASP A 68 4.74 0.24 2.79
N ARG A 69 5.42 -0.86 3.17
CA ARG A 69 5.80 -1.92 2.20
C ARG A 69 4.58 -2.54 1.53
N GLN A 70 3.53 -2.84 2.29
CA GLN A 70 2.30 -3.40 1.73
C GLN A 70 1.62 -2.43 0.78
N ARG A 71 1.54 -1.14 1.14
CA ARG A 71 0.99 -0.10 0.26
C ARG A 71 1.72 -0.05 -1.06
N GLU A 72 3.06 -0.01 -1.03
CA GLU A 72 3.87 0.07 -2.24
C GLU A 72 3.72 -1.19 -3.11
N MET A 73 3.70 -2.37 -2.50
CA MET A 73 3.45 -3.64 -3.21
C MET A 73 2.08 -3.63 -3.91
N ILE A 74 1.02 -3.22 -3.22
CA ILE A 74 -0.34 -3.18 -3.78
C ILE A 74 -0.42 -2.20 -4.94
N LEU A 75 0.18 -1.01 -4.80
CA LEU A 75 0.23 -0.01 -5.87
C LEU A 75 1.01 -0.53 -7.08
N ALA A 76 2.17 -1.13 -6.86
CA ALA A 76 2.98 -1.71 -7.93
C ALA A 76 2.25 -2.85 -8.65
N GLN A 77 1.58 -3.73 -7.89
CA GLN A 77 0.79 -4.83 -8.46
C GLN A 77 -0.42 -4.33 -9.24
N GLY A 78 -1.11 -3.31 -8.72
CA GLY A 78 -2.21 -2.63 -9.41
C GLY A 78 -1.75 -2.00 -10.72
N TYR A 79 -0.65 -1.25 -10.69
CA TYR A 79 -0.06 -0.64 -11.88
C TYR A 79 0.37 -1.67 -12.92
N LYS A 80 1.09 -2.72 -12.50
CA LYS A 80 1.47 -3.84 -13.38
C LYS A 80 0.24 -4.46 -14.04
N ARG A 81 -0.82 -4.74 -13.26
CA ARG A 81 -2.04 -5.33 -13.78
C ARG A 81 -2.75 -4.41 -14.76
N ALA A 82 -2.84 -3.12 -14.47
CA ALA A 82 -3.40 -2.12 -15.38
C ALA A 82 -2.63 -2.08 -16.71
N GLN A 83 -1.30 -2.06 -16.67
CA GLN A 83 -0.46 -2.07 -17.87
C GLN A 83 -0.60 -3.36 -18.68
N MET A 84 -0.68 -4.53 -18.01
CA MET A 84 -0.93 -5.79 -18.70
C MET A 84 -2.29 -5.81 -19.40
N VAL A 85 -3.35 -5.34 -18.73
CA VAL A 85 -4.70 -5.28 -19.33
C VAL A 85 -4.72 -4.33 -20.51
N LYS A 86 -4.11 -3.15 -20.38
CA LYS A 86 -4.01 -2.18 -21.48
C LYS A 86 -3.23 -2.77 -22.66
N GLY A 87 -2.05 -3.35 -22.41
CA GLY A 87 -1.23 -3.97 -23.45
C GLY A 87 -1.94 -5.13 -24.16
N ASN A 88 -2.68 -5.96 -23.42
CA ASN A 88 -3.50 -7.02 -24.01
C ASN A 88 -4.63 -6.47 -24.88
N GLY A 89 -5.30 -5.40 -24.43
CA GLY A 89 -6.33 -4.70 -25.21
C GLY A 89 -5.77 -4.10 -26.50
N ASP A 90 -4.64 -3.41 -26.42
CA ASP A 90 -3.96 -2.83 -27.57
C ASP A 90 -3.51 -3.92 -28.55
N ALA A 91 -2.95 -5.03 -28.06
CA ALA A 91 -2.55 -6.17 -28.88
C ALA A 91 -3.75 -6.82 -29.59
N GLN A 92 -4.87 -7.02 -28.89
CA GLN A 92 -6.09 -7.56 -29.49
C GLN A 92 -6.68 -6.61 -30.53
N ALA A 93 -6.73 -5.30 -30.25
CA ALA A 93 -7.20 -4.30 -31.19
C ALA A 93 -6.34 -4.31 -32.47
N ILE A 94 -5.02 -4.27 -32.32
CA ILE A 94 -4.08 -4.33 -33.45
C ILE A 94 -4.25 -5.64 -34.23
N ALA A 95 -4.41 -6.78 -33.56
CA ALA A 95 -4.64 -8.06 -34.23
C ALA A 95 -5.94 -8.08 -35.04
N ILE A 96 -7.03 -7.53 -34.48
CA ILE A 96 -8.32 -7.40 -35.18
C ILE A 96 -8.16 -6.47 -36.39
N TYR A 97 -7.54 -5.31 -36.22
CA TYR A 97 -7.28 -4.37 -37.32
C TYR A 97 -6.41 -5.00 -38.41
N ALA A 98 -5.33 -5.68 -38.04
CA ALA A 98 -4.45 -6.38 -38.99
C ALA A 98 -5.21 -7.49 -39.72
N SER A 99 -6.08 -8.25 -39.05
CA SER A 99 -6.89 -9.29 -39.68
C SER A 99 -7.96 -8.74 -40.63
N ALA A 100 -8.56 -7.60 -40.29
CA ALA A 100 -9.59 -6.94 -41.10
C ALA A 100 -8.98 -6.25 -42.33
N PHE A 101 -7.86 -5.54 -42.14
CA PHE A 101 -7.20 -4.76 -43.19
C PHE A 101 -6.16 -5.55 -43.98
N GLY A 102 -5.69 -6.68 -43.47
CA GLY A 102 -4.78 -7.59 -44.18
C GLY A 102 -5.44 -8.39 -45.31
N ARG A 103 -6.78 -8.44 -45.34
CA ARG A 103 -7.54 -9.10 -46.43
C ARG A 103 -7.43 -8.36 -47.76
N ASP A 104 -7.37 -7.04 -47.75
CA ASP A 104 -7.11 -6.22 -48.94
C ASP A 104 -6.35 -4.93 -48.56
N PRO A 105 -5.00 -4.93 -48.71
CA PRO A 105 -4.16 -3.78 -48.45
C PRO A 105 -4.43 -2.57 -49.35
N GLN A 106 -4.98 -2.78 -50.56
CA GLN A 106 -5.29 -1.69 -51.50
C GLN A 106 -6.56 -0.96 -51.08
N PHE A 107 -7.60 -1.72 -50.71
CA PHE A 107 -8.84 -1.15 -50.18
C PHE A 107 -8.62 -0.38 -48.87
N TYR A 108 -7.75 -0.86 -47.98
CA TYR A 108 -7.39 -0.15 -46.75
C TYR A 108 -6.72 1.21 -47.02
N ARG A 109 -5.74 1.26 -47.93
CA ARG A 109 -5.07 2.53 -48.32
C ARG A 109 -6.07 3.52 -48.91
N PHE A 110 -7.00 3.03 -49.73
CA PHE A 110 -8.08 3.84 -50.28
C PHE A 110 -9.02 4.38 -49.19
N TYR A 111 -9.58 3.51 -48.33
CA TYR A 111 -10.50 3.90 -47.26
C TYR A 111 -9.88 4.89 -46.26
N LYS A 112 -8.60 4.67 -45.88
CA LYS A 112 -7.88 5.58 -44.99
C LYS A 112 -7.62 6.95 -45.63
N SER A 113 -7.33 6.99 -46.93
CA SER A 113 -7.22 8.27 -47.66
C SER A 113 -8.56 9.01 -47.71
N LEU A 114 -9.68 8.31 -47.88
CA LEU A 114 -11.03 8.90 -47.82
C LEU A 114 -11.37 9.45 -46.43
N ASP A 115 -11.03 8.73 -45.35
CA ASP A 115 -11.28 9.21 -43.98
C ASP A 115 -10.41 10.44 -43.65
N ALA A 116 -9.14 10.43 -44.09
CA ALA A 116 -8.26 11.58 -43.99
C ALA A 116 -8.84 12.80 -44.73
N TYR A 117 -9.33 12.62 -45.96
CA TYR A 117 -10.03 13.70 -46.67
C TYR A 117 -11.23 14.23 -45.87
N ARG A 118 -12.07 13.35 -45.31
CA ARG A 118 -13.26 13.76 -44.53
C ARG A 118 -12.90 14.55 -43.27
N GLN A 119 -11.80 14.22 -42.60
CA GLN A 119 -11.34 14.97 -41.42
C GLN A 119 -10.77 16.33 -41.83
N THR A 120 -9.92 16.36 -42.85
CA THR A 120 -9.27 17.57 -43.33
C THR A 120 -10.25 18.58 -43.94
N PHE A 121 -11.27 18.13 -44.68
CA PHE A 121 -12.27 19.03 -45.29
C PHE A 121 -13.40 19.45 -44.32
N ARG A 122 -13.45 18.92 -43.10
CA ARG A 122 -14.38 19.39 -42.05
C ARG A 122 -13.92 20.70 -41.43
N GLU A 123 -12.62 20.92 -41.35
CA GLU A 123 -12.04 22.19 -40.95
C GLU A 123 -11.90 23.06 -42.20
N ARG A 124 -12.46 24.27 -42.19
CA ARG A 124 -12.43 25.20 -43.34
C ARG A 124 -11.04 25.83 -43.53
N GLU A 125 -9.99 25.01 -43.60
CA GLU A 125 -8.62 25.46 -43.80
C GLU A 125 -8.23 25.35 -45.29
N VAL A 126 -7.62 26.42 -45.80
CA VAL A 126 -7.04 26.44 -47.16
C VAL A 126 -5.69 25.74 -47.09
N ILE A 127 -5.67 24.47 -47.48
CA ILE A 127 -4.46 23.66 -47.46
C ILE A 127 -3.79 23.76 -48.84
N VAL A 128 -2.59 24.35 -48.87
CA VAL A 128 -1.75 24.43 -50.06
C VAL A 128 -0.84 23.21 -50.07
N LEU A 129 -1.19 22.21 -50.89
CA LEU A 129 -0.40 21.00 -51.11
C LEU A 129 -0.06 20.87 -52.60
N ASP A 130 1.12 20.31 -52.90
CA ASP A 130 1.52 19.97 -54.26
C ASP A 130 0.53 18.95 -54.87
N PRO A 131 -0.04 19.18 -56.07
CA PRO A 131 -0.98 18.28 -56.75
C PRO A 131 -0.42 16.87 -57.01
N THR A 132 0.90 16.69 -56.93
CA THR A 132 1.57 15.39 -57.12
C THR A 132 1.83 14.62 -55.82
N SER A 133 1.39 15.15 -54.68
CA SER A 133 1.55 14.50 -53.37
C SER A 133 0.80 13.16 -53.29
N ASP A 134 1.39 12.20 -52.57
CA ASP A 134 0.79 10.89 -52.25
C ASP A 134 -0.59 11.01 -51.60
N PHE A 135 -0.88 12.18 -51.01
CA PHE A 135 -2.17 12.50 -50.42
C PHE A 135 -3.31 12.44 -51.45
N PHE A 136 -3.14 12.94 -52.68
CA PHE A 136 -4.20 12.99 -53.71
C PHE A 136 -4.18 11.80 -54.70
N ARG A 137 -3.31 10.82 -54.47
CA ARG A 137 -3.07 9.70 -55.40
C ARG A 137 -4.34 8.95 -55.80
N PHE A 138 -5.22 8.71 -54.83
CA PHE A 138 -6.50 8.02 -55.04
C PHE A 138 -7.63 8.92 -55.58
N MET A 139 -7.44 10.25 -55.58
CA MET A 139 -8.39 11.21 -56.16
C MET A 139 -8.16 11.37 -57.67
N HIS A 140 -6.90 11.31 -58.11
CA HIS A 140 -6.53 11.36 -59.52
C HIS A 140 -6.56 9.99 -60.22
N ASN A 141 -6.35 8.90 -59.48
CA ASN A 141 -6.38 7.54 -60.03
C ASN A 141 -6.97 6.54 -59.03
N SER A 142 -8.11 5.95 -59.37
CA SER A 142 -8.82 4.96 -58.53
C SER A 142 -8.02 3.67 -58.29
N ALA A 143 -6.98 3.40 -59.08
CA ALA A 143 -6.10 2.24 -58.92
C ALA A 143 -4.86 2.49 -58.02
N GLY A 144 -4.65 3.71 -57.50
CA GLY A 144 -3.58 4.00 -56.54
C GLY A 144 -2.15 3.84 -57.06
N VAL A 145 -1.94 3.91 -58.37
CA VAL A 145 -0.59 3.85 -58.98
C VAL A 145 0.06 5.24 -58.90
N PRO A 146 1.32 5.38 -58.44
CA PRO A 146 1.99 6.68 -58.43
C PRO A 146 2.06 7.25 -59.84
N SER A 147 1.63 8.50 -60.00
CA SER A 147 1.76 9.23 -61.26
C SER A 147 3.23 9.54 -61.49
N SER A 148 3.90 8.66 -62.24
CA SER A 148 5.25 8.90 -62.76
C SER A 148 5.24 10.19 -63.57
N LYS A 149 5.90 11.24 -63.05
CA LYS A 149 6.26 12.42 -63.85
C LYS A 149 7.04 11.94 -65.08
N ARG A 150 6.56 12.33 -66.26
CA ARG A 150 7.42 12.57 -67.42
C ARG A 150 7.82 14.04 -67.39
#